data_AF-A0A2E2B006-F1
#
_entry.id   AF-A0A2E2B006-F1
#
_cell.length_a   1.000
_cell.length_b   1.000
_cell.length_c   1.000
_cell.angle_alpha   90.00
_cell.angle_beta   90.00
_cell.angle_gamma   90.00
#
_symmetry.space_group_name_H-M   'P 1'
#
loop_
_entity.id
_entity.type
_entity.pdbx_description
1 polymer ?
#
loop_
_entity_poly.entity_id
_entity_poly.type
_entity_poly.pdbx_seq_one_letter_code
_entity_poly.pdbx_strand_id
1 'polypeptide(L)'
;MFNNKTSQVRHHILDQLEAGTLKAGDRLPGARELALQLDISFLKVQQAIEGLCRDGVLEVLNRRGTYVQKTWANCVLPENISIFRMQNEFPWLAGIRQRIEEHLPGVRFTNAFPVGAMELKTTYHVQSHWDQYQDLSEILEECYPDMDDFFSQPFEAGRIGDKLIGIPFIFSPRVVFFNPTLFEKANCPLPNDNWTWDEFLTIVRKLSEVYPAEQIVNCHNGPFYWMNFIMRAGGKLVDASVDNPVQIDSPKTRQGMRYYRELRELLGVDNLWETPNTFKRGKCAMYISERQYVHQMNHVDFDDWQTVSLPNFPGGKNITTQATDLLCIHKASTNPQAAREYIRLMLSDTVQDWIAREKYGIPIRKSSAFKSLDLTNPRDAIFAREISNISAEYNLKYPHLTQTIIQGITQMLNDDRDIDQAARDLANLARQYMSIWKMAV
;
A
#
# COMPACT_ATOMS: atom_id res chain seq x y z
N MET A 1 17.42 28.32 -6.39
CA MET A 1 18.13 27.27 -7.15
C MET A 1 19.20 26.64 -6.27
N PHE A 2 18.85 25.60 -5.52
CA PHE A 2 19.80 24.89 -4.65
C PHE A 2 20.48 23.75 -5.44
N ASN A 3 21.43 24.07 -6.33
CA ASN A 3 22.30 23.04 -6.88
C ASN A 3 23.46 22.81 -5.89
N ASN A 4 23.19 22.05 -4.83
CA ASN A 4 24.18 21.80 -3.78
C ASN A 4 25.18 20.74 -4.26
N LYS A 5 26.38 21.18 -4.69
CA LYS A 5 27.49 20.29 -5.08
C LYS A 5 27.79 19.19 -4.04
N THR A 6 27.52 19.43 -2.75
CA THR A 6 27.63 18.39 -1.72
C THR A 6 26.61 17.25 -1.93
N SER A 7 25.37 17.57 -2.28
CA SER A 7 24.33 16.57 -2.58
C SER A 7 24.67 15.77 -3.84
N GLN A 8 25.26 16.40 -4.86
CA GLN A 8 25.75 15.71 -6.07
C GLN A 8 26.76 14.61 -5.73
N VAL A 9 27.74 14.88 -4.86
CA VAL A 9 28.72 13.87 -4.41
C VAL A 9 28.04 12.76 -3.62
N ARG A 10 27.12 13.10 -2.71
CA ARG A 10 26.37 12.11 -1.92
C ARG A 10 25.59 11.16 -2.83
N HIS A 11 24.84 11.72 -3.77
CA HIS A 11 24.03 10.96 -4.73
C HIS A 11 24.91 10.04 -5.58
N HIS A 12 26.05 10.51 -6.09
CA HIS A 12 26.97 9.67 -6.85
C HIS A 12 27.46 8.43 -6.09
N ILE A 13 27.75 8.56 -4.80
CA ILE A 13 28.18 7.43 -3.95
C ILE A 13 26.99 6.48 -3.70
N LEU A 14 25.82 7.03 -3.37
CA LEU A 14 24.61 6.26 -3.14
C LEU A 14 24.16 5.50 -4.39
N ASP A 15 24.25 6.11 -5.57
CA ASP A 15 23.91 5.48 -6.85
C ASP A 15 24.80 4.26 -7.13
N GLN A 16 26.09 4.35 -6.81
CA GLN A 16 27.02 3.23 -6.94
C GLN A 16 26.68 2.07 -5.99
N LEU A 17 26.22 2.39 -4.78
CA LEU A 17 25.75 1.40 -3.81
C LEU A 17 24.46 0.72 -4.29
N GLU A 18 23.48 1.50 -4.77
CA GLU A 18 22.21 0.97 -5.28
C GLU A 18 22.39 0.15 -6.57
N ALA A 19 23.36 0.52 -7.41
CA ALA A 19 23.74 -0.23 -8.61
C ALA A 19 24.59 -1.48 -8.29
N GLY A 20 25.05 -1.65 -7.05
CA GLY A 20 25.92 -2.76 -6.62
C GLY A 20 27.37 -2.67 -7.14
N THR A 21 27.75 -1.56 -7.77
CA THR A 21 29.14 -1.27 -8.17
C THR A 21 30.05 -1.00 -6.98
N LEU A 22 29.48 -0.44 -5.90
CA LEU A 22 30.11 -0.33 -4.59
C LEU A 22 29.35 -1.21 -3.60
N LYS A 23 30.06 -1.95 -2.75
CA LYS A 23 29.48 -2.93 -1.82
C LYS A 23 29.88 -2.66 -0.37
N ALA A 24 29.15 -3.29 0.55
CA ALA A 24 29.48 -3.29 1.97
C ALA A 24 30.94 -3.71 2.21
N GLY A 25 31.70 -2.89 2.94
CA GLY A 25 33.12 -3.11 3.23
C GLY A 25 34.08 -2.61 2.14
N ASP A 26 33.60 -2.15 0.99
CA ASP A 26 34.46 -1.58 -0.05
C ASP A 26 35.07 -0.25 0.41
N ARG A 27 36.29 0.02 -0.05
CA ARG A 27 36.99 1.27 0.19
C ARG A 27 36.59 2.30 -0.88
N LEU A 28 36.26 3.51 -0.45
CA LEU A 28 36.00 4.62 -1.38
C LEU A 28 37.32 5.15 -1.99
N PRO A 29 37.28 5.70 -3.21
CA PRO A 29 38.37 6.50 -3.74
C PRO A 29 38.68 7.67 -2.80
N GLY A 30 39.93 8.14 -2.82
CA GLY A 30 40.34 9.24 -1.94
C GLY A 30 39.55 10.52 -2.24
N ALA A 31 39.26 11.36 -1.23
CA ALA A 31 38.47 12.58 -1.44
C ALA A 31 39.05 13.54 -2.52
N ARG A 32 40.37 13.53 -2.74
CA ARG A 32 41.01 14.27 -3.84
C ARG A 32 40.75 13.65 -5.21
N GLU A 33 40.70 12.33 -5.28
CA GLU A 33 40.40 11.59 -6.50
C GLU A 33 38.94 11.79 -6.90
N LEU A 34 38.01 11.65 -5.94
CA LEU A 34 36.59 11.95 -6.16
C LEU A 34 36.36 13.41 -6.59
N ALA A 35 37.10 14.36 -6.00
CA ALA A 35 37.02 15.78 -6.39
C ALA A 35 37.41 16.00 -7.85
N LEU A 36 38.48 15.33 -8.32
CA LEU A 36 38.90 15.38 -9.71
C LEU A 36 37.92 14.66 -10.65
N GLN A 37 37.43 13.49 -10.26
CA GLN A 37 36.49 12.69 -11.07
C GLN A 37 35.16 13.41 -11.30
N LEU A 38 34.65 14.12 -10.28
CA LEU A 38 33.35 14.78 -10.32
C LEU A 38 33.40 16.24 -10.74
N ASP A 39 34.60 16.82 -10.91
CA ASP A 39 34.81 18.27 -11.06
C ASP A 39 34.10 19.09 -9.96
N ILE A 40 34.39 18.70 -8.71
CA ILE A 40 33.81 19.31 -7.50
C ILE A 40 34.93 19.65 -6.52
N SER A 41 34.80 20.78 -5.82
CA SER A 41 35.83 21.20 -4.87
C SER A 41 36.06 20.16 -3.76
N PHE A 42 37.33 19.96 -3.41
CA PHE A 42 37.75 19.00 -2.38
C PHE A 42 36.98 19.17 -1.06
N LEU A 43 36.74 20.42 -0.63
CA LEU A 43 35.98 20.72 0.58
C LEU A 43 34.53 20.19 0.51
N LYS A 44 33.88 20.30 -0.65
CA LYS A 44 32.50 19.80 -0.85
C LYS A 44 32.45 18.28 -0.83
N VAL A 45 33.45 17.61 -1.39
CA VAL A 45 33.60 16.16 -1.31
C VAL A 45 33.82 15.69 0.13
N GLN A 46 34.68 16.37 0.90
CA GLN A 46 34.88 16.05 2.32
C GLN A 46 33.59 16.20 3.12
N GLN A 47 32.86 17.32 2.94
CA GLN A 47 31.56 17.54 3.58
C GLN A 47 30.55 16.43 3.24
N ALA A 48 30.52 15.96 1.99
CA ALA A 48 29.63 14.89 1.56
C ALA A 48 29.98 13.56 2.25
N ILE A 49 31.27 13.21 2.30
CA ILE A 49 31.76 11.99 2.96
C ILE A 49 31.47 12.04 4.47
N GLU A 50 31.77 13.16 5.13
CA GLU A 50 31.46 13.35 6.55
C GLU A 50 29.97 13.23 6.84
N GLY A 51 29.13 13.79 5.97
CA GLY A 51 27.68 13.63 6.04
C GLY A 51 27.27 12.16 5.93
N LEU A 52 27.77 11.43 4.93
CA LEU A 52 27.45 10.00 4.77
C LEU A 52 28.01 9.13 5.92
N CYS A 53 29.09 9.56 6.58
CA CYS A 53 29.56 8.91 7.80
C CYS A 53 28.61 9.14 8.97
N ARG A 54 28.12 10.37 9.12
CA ARG A 54 27.11 10.73 10.14
C ARG A 54 25.82 9.97 9.93
N ASP A 55 25.43 9.75 8.68
CA ASP A 55 24.23 9.00 8.30
C ASP A 55 24.42 7.48 8.42
N GLY A 56 25.60 6.99 8.81
CA GLY A 56 25.84 5.54 8.97
C GLY A 56 26.05 4.77 7.66
N VAL A 57 26.18 5.45 6.53
CA VAL A 57 26.48 4.83 5.22
C VAL A 57 27.95 4.47 5.12
N LEU A 58 28.82 5.37 5.58
CA LEU A 58 30.27 5.25 5.50
C LEU A 58 30.92 5.23 6.89
N GLU A 59 32.14 4.74 6.97
CA GLU A 59 33.00 4.85 8.15
C GLU A 59 34.41 5.28 7.76
N VAL A 60 35.02 6.13 8.59
CA VAL A 60 36.42 6.54 8.41
C VAL A 60 37.28 5.71 9.34
N LEU A 61 38.13 4.87 8.76
CA LEU A 61 39.15 4.12 9.50
C LEU A 61 40.46 4.92 9.50
N ASN A 62 40.90 5.33 10.69
CA ASN A 62 42.08 6.19 10.86
C ASN A 62 43.30 5.62 10.12
N ARG A 63 43.93 6.43 9.25
CA ARG A 63 45.06 6.08 8.37
C ARG A 63 44.78 4.95 7.35
N ARG A 64 43.56 4.42 7.24
CA ARG A 64 43.21 3.33 6.31
C ARG A 64 42.22 3.76 5.22
N GLY A 65 41.56 4.92 5.38
CA GLY A 65 40.65 5.50 4.39
C GLY A 65 39.18 5.42 4.82
N THR A 66 38.28 5.72 3.88
CA THR A 66 36.83 5.66 4.07
C THR A 66 36.28 4.38 3.46
N TYR A 67 35.40 3.70 4.18
CA TYR A 67 34.80 2.42 3.80
C TYR A 67 33.29 2.47 3.89
N VAL A 68 32.61 1.61 3.15
CA VAL A 68 31.15 1.43 3.24
C VAL A 68 30.82 0.56 4.46
N GLN A 69 29.89 1.01 5.30
CA GLN A 69 29.45 0.23 6.45
C GLN A 69 28.71 -1.03 6.01
N LYS A 70 28.81 -2.11 6.80
CA LYS A 70 28.07 -3.35 6.50
C LYS A 70 26.55 -3.17 6.54
N THR A 71 26.06 -2.27 7.37
CA THR A 71 24.65 -1.99 7.60
C THR A 71 24.18 -0.72 6.87
N TRP A 72 24.90 -0.27 5.85
CA TRP A 72 24.63 1.00 5.16
C TRP A 72 23.17 1.14 4.69
N ALA A 73 22.54 0.04 4.27
CA ALA A 73 21.16 0.03 3.80
C ALA A 73 20.13 0.23 4.93
N ASN A 74 20.50 0.00 6.19
CA ASN A 74 19.56 0.06 7.34
C ASN A 74 19.44 1.45 7.95
N CYS A 75 20.19 2.45 7.45
CA CYS A 75 20.10 3.81 7.98
C CYS A 75 18.94 4.60 7.32
N VAL A 76 18.51 5.66 8.01
CA VAL A 76 17.50 6.59 7.50
C VAL A 76 18.21 7.84 7.02
N LEU A 77 18.26 8.06 5.70
CA LEU A 77 18.88 9.25 5.14
C LEU A 77 17.96 10.47 5.35
N PRO A 78 18.48 11.66 5.71
CA PRO A 78 17.64 12.83 5.96
C PRO A 78 16.82 13.32 4.75
N GLU A 79 17.30 13.05 3.53
CA GLU A 79 16.75 13.56 2.26
C GLU A 79 16.42 12.41 1.30
N ASN A 80 15.82 11.32 1.80
CA ASN A 80 15.34 10.24 0.94
C ASN A 80 13.83 9.98 1.04
N ILE A 81 13.31 9.49 -0.07
CA ILE A 81 11.96 8.95 -0.20
C ILE A 81 12.07 7.44 -0.41
N SER A 82 11.46 6.68 0.49
CA SER A 82 11.28 5.23 0.32
C SER A 82 9.84 4.93 -0.11
N ILE A 83 9.66 3.93 -0.97
CA ILE A 83 8.34 3.48 -1.42
C ILE A 83 8.16 1.98 -1.14
N PHE A 84 6.92 1.51 -1.08
CA PHE A 84 6.58 0.16 -0.61
C PHE A 84 6.92 -1.00 -1.57
N ARG A 85 7.39 -0.73 -2.81
CA ARG A 85 7.89 -1.75 -3.76
C ARG A 85 9.08 -1.24 -4.57
N MET A 86 9.69 -2.12 -5.37
CA MET A 86 10.74 -1.70 -6.30
C MET A 86 10.22 -0.63 -7.26
N GLN A 87 10.97 0.46 -7.41
CA GLN A 87 10.55 1.63 -8.19
C GLN A 87 10.22 1.32 -9.66
N ASN A 88 10.81 0.27 -10.23
CA ASN A 88 10.56 -0.17 -11.61
C ASN A 88 9.16 -0.76 -11.83
N GLU A 89 8.39 -0.98 -10.76
CA GLU A 89 7.01 -1.51 -10.84
C GLU A 89 5.96 -0.42 -11.07
N PHE A 90 6.36 0.86 -11.08
CA PHE A 90 5.43 2.00 -11.14
C PHE A 90 5.84 3.03 -12.21
N PRO A 91 5.35 2.90 -13.46
CA PRO A 91 5.60 3.86 -14.53
C PRO A 91 5.32 5.31 -14.15
N TRP A 92 4.26 5.55 -13.36
CA TRP A 92 3.88 6.88 -12.88
C TRP A 92 4.95 7.55 -12.02
N LEU A 93 5.86 6.80 -11.40
CA LEU A 93 6.87 7.32 -10.49
C LEU A 93 7.89 8.20 -11.21
N ALA A 94 8.15 7.96 -12.50
CA ALA A 94 9.07 8.77 -13.29
C ALA A 94 8.67 10.25 -13.30
N GLY A 95 7.37 10.54 -13.51
CA GLY A 95 6.88 11.91 -13.52
C GLY A 95 6.84 12.56 -12.12
N ILE A 96 6.67 11.76 -11.05
CA ILE A 96 6.79 12.27 -9.68
C ILE A 96 8.25 12.56 -9.33
N ARG A 97 9.19 11.69 -9.74
CA ARG A 97 10.63 11.90 -9.55
C ARG A 97 11.08 13.22 -10.16
N GLN A 98 10.69 13.49 -11.40
CA GLN A 98 11.01 14.74 -12.06
C GLN A 98 10.53 15.96 -11.24
N ARG A 99 9.27 15.94 -10.77
CA ARG A 99 8.70 17.03 -9.97
C ARG A 99 9.42 17.21 -8.63
N ILE A 100 9.76 16.11 -7.96
CA ILE A 100 10.54 16.14 -6.71
C ILE A 100 11.92 16.75 -6.97
N GLU A 101 12.61 16.37 -8.04
CA GLU A 101 13.91 16.94 -8.38
C GLU A 101 13.84 18.46 -8.64
N GLU A 102 12.77 18.92 -9.31
CA GLU A 102 12.54 20.34 -9.61
C GLU A 102 12.23 21.18 -8.35
N HIS A 103 11.42 20.67 -7.41
CA HIS A 103 10.91 21.43 -6.26
C HIS A 103 11.70 21.19 -4.97
N LEU A 104 12.32 20.02 -4.82
CA LEU A 104 13.06 19.57 -3.64
C LEU A 104 14.45 19.07 -4.03
N PRO A 105 15.32 19.95 -4.59
CA PRO A 105 16.65 19.55 -5.03
C PRO A 105 17.48 19.02 -3.85
N GLY A 106 17.92 17.76 -3.94
CA GLY A 106 18.64 17.05 -2.88
C GLY A 106 17.86 15.87 -2.33
N VAL A 107 16.52 15.94 -2.35
CA VAL A 107 15.65 14.81 -2.01
C VAL A 107 15.65 13.81 -3.16
N ARG A 108 15.90 12.53 -2.85
CA ARG A 108 15.92 11.46 -3.86
C ARG A 108 15.05 10.28 -3.47
N PHE A 109 14.56 9.57 -4.48
CA PHE A 109 14.03 8.24 -4.29
C PHE A 109 15.17 7.24 -4.05
N THR A 110 14.99 6.31 -3.13
CA THR A 110 15.94 5.22 -2.83
C THR A 110 15.28 3.86 -2.97
N ASN A 111 15.99 2.91 -3.59
CA ASN A 111 15.57 1.53 -3.79
C ASN A 111 16.20 0.57 -2.76
N ALA A 112 17.45 0.84 -2.37
CA ALA A 112 18.18 -0.07 -1.48
C ALA A 112 17.93 0.22 0.00
N PHE A 113 17.28 1.34 0.31
CA PHE A 113 16.94 1.75 1.67
C PHE A 113 15.47 1.40 1.96
N PRO A 114 15.20 0.41 2.83
CA PRO A 114 13.84 -0.01 3.15
C PRO A 114 13.08 1.04 3.95
N VAL A 115 13.80 1.94 4.64
CA VAL A 115 13.25 3.05 5.41
C VAL A 115 13.78 4.39 4.87
N GLY A 116 12.90 5.37 4.73
CA GLY A 116 13.23 6.74 4.34
C GLY A 116 12.76 7.78 5.34
N ALA A 117 13.35 8.98 5.29
CA ALA A 117 12.86 10.11 6.08
C ALA A 117 11.44 10.50 5.67
N MET A 118 11.15 10.43 4.36
CA MET A 118 9.83 10.55 3.76
C MET A 118 9.47 9.23 3.12
N GLU A 119 8.21 8.84 3.16
CA GLU A 119 7.78 7.56 2.62
C GLU A 119 6.42 7.64 1.92
N LEU A 120 6.22 6.72 0.97
CA LEU A 120 4.92 6.32 0.47
C LEU A 120 4.74 4.84 0.81
N LYS A 121 3.75 4.49 1.63
CA LYS A 121 3.55 3.11 2.12
C LYS A 121 2.09 2.70 2.07
N THR A 122 1.82 1.40 1.91
CA THR A 122 0.46 0.86 1.93
C THR A 122 -0.19 0.99 3.32
N THR A 123 -1.52 1.08 3.39
CA THR A 123 -2.29 1.14 4.65
C THR A 123 -1.83 0.14 5.72
N TYR A 124 -1.69 -1.13 5.37
CA TYR A 124 -1.37 -2.19 6.32
C TYR A 124 0.02 -2.03 6.92
N HIS A 125 0.98 -1.60 6.10
CA HIS A 125 2.33 -1.31 6.56
C HIS A 125 2.32 -0.17 7.59
N VAL A 126 1.67 0.95 7.26
CA VAL A 126 1.60 2.12 8.13
C VAL A 126 0.89 1.79 9.44
N GLN A 127 -0.24 1.09 9.38
CA GLN A 127 -0.99 0.67 10.57
C GLN A 127 -0.25 -0.37 11.42
N SER A 128 0.63 -1.17 10.83
CA SER A 128 1.43 -2.18 11.56
C SER A 128 2.78 -1.65 12.06
N HIS A 129 3.14 -0.41 11.75
CA HIS A 129 4.41 0.23 12.14
C HIS A 129 4.21 1.70 12.50
N TRP A 130 3.01 2.05 12.96
CA TRP A 130 2.63 3.45 13.14
C TRP A 130 3.51 4.19 14.15
N ASP A 131 4.07 3.45 15.09
CA ASP A 131 4.97 3.93 16.13
C ASP A 131 6.30 4.44 15.56
N GLN A 132 6.59 4.21 14.28
CA GLN A 132 7.76 4.71 13.56
C GLN A 132 7.53 6.09 12.91
N TYR A 133 6.28 6.54 12.80
CA TYR A 133 5.93 7.76 12.06
C TYR A 133 5.57 8.94 12.96
N GLN A 134 5.79 10.14 12.45
CA GLN A 134 5.43 11.41 13.10
C GLN A 134 3.91 11.66 12.99
N ASP A 135 3.38 12.49 13.88
CA ASP A 135 2.04 13.04 13.71
C ASP A 135 2.09 14.17 12.67
N LEU A 136 1.31 14.04 11.61
CA LEU A 136 1.29 14.94 10.46
C LEU A 136 0.15 15.94 10.52
N SER A 137 -0.64 15.96 11.59
CA SER A 137 -1.82 16.82 11.71
C SER A 137 -1.46 18.31 11.53
N GLU A 138 -0.44 18.78 12.26
CA GLU A 138 0.04 20.17 12.15
C GLU A 138 0.63 20.48 10.76
N ILE A 139 1.45 19.57 10.22
CA ILE A 139 2.04 19.73 8.88
C ILE A 139 0.94 19.84 7.80
N LEU A 140 -0.09 19.00 7.89
CA LEU A 140 -1.21 19.02 6.96
C LEU A 140 -1.98 20.32 7.04
N GLU A 141 -2.33 20.78 8.24
CA GLU A 141 -3.06 22.04 8.48
C GLU A 141 -2.25 23.25 7.98
N GLU A 142 -0.93 23.28 8.21
CA GLU A 142 -0.05 24.33 7.69
C GLU A 142 0.02 24.34 6.16
N CYS A 143 0.05 23.17 5.52
CA CYS A 143 0.16 23.06 4.07
C CYS A 143 -1.17 23.29 3.36
N TYR A 144 -2.27 22.86 3.98
CA TYR A 144 -3.63 22.84 3.43
C TYR A 144 -4.66 23.14 4.55
N PRO A 145 -4.82 24.42 4.91
CA PRO A 145 -5.80 24.81 5.94
C PRO A 145 -7.25 24.65 5.47
N ASP A 146 -7.48 24.62 4.15
CA ASP A 146 -8.75 24.31 3.52
C ASP A 146 -8.72 22.89 2.94
N MET A 147 -9.57 22.03 3.51
CA MET A 147 -9.66 20.61 3.17
C MET A 147 -10.89 20.27 2.31
N ASP A 148 -11.66 21.27 1.83
CA ASP A 148 -12.89 21.04 1.08
C ASP A 148 -12.67 20.26 -0.23
N ASP A 149 -11.52 20.45 -0.88
CA ASP A 149 -11.13 19.71 -2.08
C ASP A 149 -10.60 18.29 -1.77
N PHE A 150 -10.54 17.85 -0.52
CA PHE A 150 -10.07 16.49 -0.18
C PHE A 150 -11.23 15.58 0.21
N PHE A 151 -11.14 14.29 -0.14
CA PHE A 151 -12.04 13.29 0.45
C PHE A 151 -11.66 13.07 1.91
N SER A 152 -12.62 13.17 2.83
CA SER A 152 -12.39 13.02 4.27
C SER A 152 -12.27 11.56 4.70
N GLN A 153 -13.17 10.69 4.25
CA GLN A 153 -13.23 9.27 4.63
C GLN A 153 -11.90 8.51 4.45
N PRO A 154 -11.10 8.72 3.36
CA PRO A 154 -9.84 8.03 3.22
C PRO A 154 -8.78 8.32 4.28
N PHE A 155 -8.86 9.46 5.00
CA PHE A 155 -7.92 9.81 6.06
C PHE A 155 -7.96 8.83 7.23
N GLU A 156 -9.08 8.14 7.45
CA GLU A 156 -9.21 7.14 8.53
C GLU A 156 -8.17 6.01 8.41
N ALA A 157 -7.69 5.70 7.20
CA ALA A 157 -6.62 4.72 7.01
C ALA A 157 -5.30 5.12 7.67
N GLY A 158 -5.05 6.42 7.82
CA GLY A 158 -3.85 7.00 8.42
C GLY A 158 -4.05 7.54 9.84
N ARG A 159 -5.20 7.30 10.47
CA ARG A 159 -5.47 7.73 11.86
C ARG A 159 -5.18 6.65 12.89
N ILE A 160 -4.53 7.04 13.97
CA ILE A 160 -4.37 6.22 15.19
C ILE A 160 -4.76 7.07 16.39
N GLY A 161 -5.98 6.85 16.89
CA GLY A 161 -6.59 7.77 17.84
C GLY A 161 -6.72 9.15 17.18
N ASP A 162 -6.26 10.19 17.87
CA ASP A 162 -6.33 11.57 17.37
C ASP A 162 -5.18 11.94 16.42
N LYS A 163 -4.16 11.08 16.29
CA LYS A 163 -2.97 11.35 15.49
C LYS A 163 -3.15 10.95 14.04
N LEU A 164 -2.63 11.77 13.13
CA LEU A 164 -2.55 11.45 11.70
C LEU A 164 -1.13 11.01 11.34
N ILE A 165 -0.88 9.71 11.33
CA ILE A 165 0.45 9.11 11.06
C ILE A 165 0.76 8.95 9.57
N GLY A 166 -0.25 9.14 8.72
CA GLY A 166 -0.13 9.00 7.28
C GLY A 166 -1.22 9.78 6.56
N ILE A 167 -0.87 10.49 5.49
CA ILE A 167 -1.81 11.26 4.69
C ILE A 167 -2.11 10.49 3.41
N PRO A 168 -3.37 10.19 3.06
CA PRO A 168 -3.69 9.49 1.81
C PRO A 168 -3.18 10.27 0.60
N PHE A 169 -2.36 9.60 -0.22
CA PHE A 169 -1.92 10.09 -1.53
C PHE A 169 -2.93 9.75 -2.62
N ILE A 170 -3.34 8.47 -2.61
CA ILE A 170 -4.43 7.90 -3.41
C ILE A 170 -5.20 6.92 -2.54
N PHE A 171 -6.45 6.65 -2.90
CA PHE A 171 -7.24 5.58 -2.31
C PHE A 171 -8.01 4.83 -3.39
N SER A 172 -8.55 3.65 -3.10
CA SER A 172 -9.35 2.89 -4.06
C SER A 172 -10.30 1.93 -3.38
N PRO A 173 -11.54 1.82 -3.90
CA PRO A 173 -12.39 0.67 -3.62
C PRO A 173 -11.88 -0.57 -4.37
N ARG A 174 -12.42 -1.72 -4.00
CA ARG A 174 -12.18 -3.00 -4.69
C ARG A 174 -13.40 -3.41 -5.49
N VAL A 175 -13.17 -3.98 -6.65
CA VAL A 175 -14.20 -4.46 -7.60
C VAL A 175 -13.80 -5.84 -8.14
N VAL A 176 -14.71 -6.49 -8.84
CA VAL A 176 -14.42 -7.68 -9.63
C VAL A 176 -14.14 -7.24 -11.07
N PHE A 177 -12.91 -7.45 -11.54
CA PHE A 177 -12.58 -7.44 -12.96
C PHE A 177 -12.98 -8.78 -13.57
N PHE A 178 -13.54 -8.82 -14.77
CA PHE A 178 -13.88 -10.08 -15.43
C PHE A 178 -13.60 -10.06 -16.94
N ASN A 179 -13.35 -11.23 -17.52
CA ASN A 179 -13.10 -11.46 -18.94
C ASN A 179 -14.35 -12.07 -19.60
N PRO A 180 -15.14 -11.29 -20.38
CA PRO A 180 -16.38 -11.78 -20.99
C PRO A 180 -16.18 -13.00 -21.90
N THR A 181 -15.09 -13.06 -22.66
CA THR A 181 -14.79 -14.21 -23.55
C THR A 181 -14.71 -15.53 -22.81
N LEU A 182 -14.15 -15.56 -21.58
CA LEU A 182 -14.06 -16.81 -20.81
C LEU A 182 -15.43 -17.29 -20.30
N PHE A 183 -16.33 -16.36 -19.99
CA PHE A 183 -17.70 -16.68 -19.63
C PHE A 183 -18.49 -17.23 -20.82
N GLU A 184 -18.38 -16.60 -22.00
CA GLU A 184 -19.02 -17.07 -23.23
C GLU A 184 -18.59 -18.50 -23.59
N LYS A 185 -17.28 -18.78 -23.55
CA LYS A 185 -16.72 -20.11 -23.81
C LYS A 185 -17.21 -21.18 -22.83
N ALA A 186 -17.46 -20.81 -21.58
CA ALA A 186 -18.02 -21.71 -20.56
C ALA A 186 -19.56 -21.72 -20.55
N ASN A 187 -20.21 -21.04 -21.51
CA ASN A 187 -21.65 -20.85 -21.56
C ASN A 187 -22.21 -20.29 -20.23
N CYS A 188 -21.42 -19.49 -19.51
CA CYS A 188 -21.72 -18.98 -18.17
C CYS A 188 -22.35 -17.57 -18.25
N PRO A 189 -23.41 -17.28 -17.48
CA PRO A 189 -23.95 -15.92 -17.42
C PRO A 189 -22.89 -14.96 -16.88
N LEU A 190 -22.86 -13.75 -17.46
CA LEU A 190 -21.96 -12.69 -17.00
C LEU A 190 -22.33 -12.21 -15.59
N PRO A 191 -21.36 -11.75 -14.81
CA PRO A 191 -21.62 -11.16 -13.52
C PRO A 191 -22.30 -9.79 -13.67
N ASN A 192 -22.96 -9.29 -12.62
CA ASN A 192 -23.70 -8.02 -12.65
C ASN A 192 -23.52 -7.24 -11.33
N ASP A 193 -23.85 -5.94 -11.32
CA ASP A 193 -23.60 -5.06 -10.17
C ASP A 193 -24.42 -5.36 -8.88
N ASN A 194 -25.46 -6.18 -8.96
CA ASN A 194 -26.35 -6.47 -7.83
C ASN A 194 -26.46 -7.96 -7.51
N TRP A 195 -25.55 -8.76 -8.04
CA TRP A 195 -25.51 -10.18 -7.78
C TRP A 195 -25.29 -10.51 -6.31
N THR A 196 -25.83 -11.66 -5.92
CA THR A 196 -25.72 -12.26 -4.59
C THR A 196 -24.49 -13.15 -4.50
N TRP A 197 -24.09 -13.47 -3.28
CA TRP A 197 -23.07 -14.47 -3.01
C TRP A 197 -23.38 -15.84 -3.64
N ASP A 198 -24.66 -16.26 -3.60
CA ASP A 198 -25.08 -17.54 -4.17
C ASP A 198 -24.97 -17.56 -5.70
N GLU A 199 -25.28 -16.45 -6.35
CA GLU A 199 -25.08 -16.28 -7.80
C GLU A 199 -23.60 -16.28 -8.15
N PHE A 200 -22.75 -15.61 -7.36
CA PHE A 200 -21.30 -15.65 -7.52
C PHE A 200 -20.77 -17.08 -7.39
N LEU A 201 -21.15 -17.85 -6.37
CA LEU A 201 -20.73 -19.25 -6.22
C LEU A 201 -21.26 -20.15 -7.33
N THR A 202 -22.45 -19.87 -7.86
CA THR A 202 -23.01 -20.59 -9.01
C THR A 202 -22.17 -20.35 -10.26
N ILE A 203 -21.74 -19.11 -10.49
CA ILE A 203 -20.79 -18.75 -11.56
C ILE A 203 -19.46 -19.47 -11.35
N VAL A 204 -18.89 -19.43 -10.14
CA VAL A 204 -17.62 -20.11 -9.83
C VAL A 204 -17.72 -21.61 -10.11
N ARG A 205 -18.77 -22.30 -9.63
CA ARG A 205 -19.01 -23.74 -9.91
C ARG A 205 -19.02 -24.03 -11.41
N LYS A 206 -19.75 -23.22 -12.18
CA LYS A 206 -19.88 -23.40 -13.62
C LYS A 206 -18.56 -23.18 -14.35
N LEU A 207 -17.77 -22.19 -13.93
CA LEU A 207 -16.43 -21.98 -14.47
C LEU A 207 -15.48 -23.13 -14.10
N SER A 208 -15.62 -23.73 -12.90
CA SER A 208 -14.84 -24.90 -12.48
C SER A 208 -15.08 -26.16 -13.31
N GLU A 209 -16.19 -26.24 -14.05
CA GLU A 209 -16.45 -27.35 -14.98
C GLU A 209 -15.58 -27.26 -16.25
N VAL A 210 -15.05 -26.07 -16.56
CA VAL A 210 -14.37 -25.76 -17.83
C VAL A 210 -12.91 -25.36 -17.62
N TYR A 211 -12.61 -24.66 -16.53
CA TYR A 211 -11.30 -24.07 -16.26
C TYR A 211 -10.72 -24.59 -14.95
N PRO A 212 -9.38 -24.72 -14.86
CA PRO A 212 -8.73 -25.00 -13.58
C PRO A 212 -8.83 -23.79 -12.65
N ALA A 213 -8.73 -24.04 -11.34
CA ALA A 213 -9.02 -23.05 -10.30
C ALA A 213 -8.25 -21.72 -10.46
N GLU A 214 -6.98 -21.78 -10.89
CA GLU A 214 -6.12 -20.60 -11.11
C GLU A 214 -6.57 -19.67 -12.26
N GLN A 215 -7.54 -20.11 -13.07
CA GLN A 215 -8.13 -19.35 -14.16
C GLN A 215 -9.55 -18.85 -13.84
N ILE A 216 -10.07 -19.07 -12.64
CA ILE A 216 -11.44 -18.71 -12.28
C ILE A 216 -11.48 -17.36 -11.58
N VAL A 217 -10.89 -17.28 -10.39
CA VAL A 217 -10.81 -16.07 -9.57
C VAL A 217 -9.58 -16.16 -8.66
N ASN A 218 -8.93 -15.04 -8.37
CA ASN A 218 -7.88 -15.02 -7.36
C ASN A 218 -8.47 -15.41 -5.99
N CYS A 219 -7.71 -16.12 -5.17
CA CYS A 219 -8.11 -16.46 -3.82
C CYS A 219 -6.85 -16.62 -2.99
N HIS A 220 -6.52 -15.63 -2.16
CA HIS A 220 -5.24 -15.63 -1.48
C HIS A 220 -5.32 -15.09 -0.05
N ASN A 221 -4.26 -15.38 0.68
CA ASN A 221 -4.14 -15.14 2.11
C ASN A 221 -3.72 -13.71 2.50
N GLY A 222 -3.76 -12.78 1.55
CA GLY A 222 -3.44 -11.39 1.83
C GLY A 222 -4.53 -10.78 2.72
N PRO A 223 -4.18 -10.00 3.76
CA PRO A 223 -5.14 -9.42 4.69
C PRO A 223 -6.26 -8.68 3.96
N PHE A 224 -5.90 -7.78 3.04
CA PHE A 224 -6.87 -7.00 2.28
C PHE A 224 -7.82 -7.82 1.42
N TYR A 225 -7.49 -9.06 1.07
CA TYR A 225 -8.38 -9.91 0.29
C TYR A 225 -9.46 -10.51 1.20
N TRP A 226 -9.07 -11.30 2.22
CA TRP A 226 -10.02 -11.95 3.12
C TRP A 226 -10.81 -10.95 4.00
N MET A 227 -10.25 -9.77 4.29
CA MET A 227 -10.94 -8.73 5.04
C MET A 227 -12.17 -8.19 4.30
N ASN A 228 -12.22 -8.21 2.96
CA ASN A 228 -13.44 -7.85 2.23
C ASN A 228 -14.60 -8.76 2.61
N PHE A 229 -14.36 -10.05 2.82
CA PHE A 229 -15.42 -11.01 3.17
C PHE A 229 -15.97 -10.73 4.57
N ILE A 230 -15.08 -10.43 5.53
CA ILE A 230 -15.49 -10.05 6.88
C ILE A 230 -16.31 -8.75 6.86
N MET A 231 -15.83 -7.71 6.19
CA MET A 231 -16.50 -6.41 6.16
C MET A 231 -17.82 -6.46 5.40
N ARG A 232 -17.89 -7.19 4.27
CA ARG A 232 -19.13 -7.41 3.52
C ARG A 232 -20.14 -8.24 4.29
N ALA A 233 -19.69 -9.17 5.13
CA ALA A 233 -20.59 -9.86 6.06
C ALA A 233 -21.13 -8.94 7.17
N GLY A 234 -20.59 -7.72 7.31
CA GLY A 234 -20.90 -6.80 8.40
C GLY A 234 -20.10 -7.08 9.67
N GLY A 235 -19.06 -7.91 9.59
CA GLY A 235 -18.13 -8.19 10.68
C GLY A 235 -17.07 -7.09 10.83
N LYS A 236 -16.42 -7.11 11.98
CA LYS A 236 -15.32 -6.22 12.37
C LYS A 236 -14.29 -7.01 13.17
N LEU A 237 -13.02 -6.61 13.10
CA LEU A 237 -12.01 -7.18 14.01
C LEU A 237 -12.09 -6.49 15.38
N VAL A 238 -12.28 -5.17 15.37
CA VAL A 238 -12.49 -4.34 16.55
C VAL A 238 -13.59 -3.31 16.29
N ASP A 239 -14.35 -3.00 17.34
CA ASP A 239 -15.37 -1.96 17.33
C ASP A 239 -15.34 -1.17 18.66
N ALA A 240 -14.88 0.08 18.61
CA ALA A 240 -14.80 0.95 19.80
C ALA A 240 -16.18 1.39 20.33
N SER A 241 -17.25 1.23 19.53
CA SER A 241 -18.61 1.70 19.88
C SER A 241 -19.40 0.73 20.77
N VAL A 242 -18.82 -0.42 21.13
CA VAL A 242 -19.46 -1.46 21.92
C VAL A 242 -18.63 -1.81 23.16
N ASP A 243 -19.29 -2.31 24.21
CA ASP A 243 -18.66 -2.61 25.50
C ASP A 243 -17.51 -3.64 25.41
N ASN A 244 -17.64 -4.64 24.54
CA ASN A 244 -16.58 -5.61 24.24
C ASN A 244 -16.00 -5.32 22.86
N PRO A 245 -14.95 -4.48 22.77
CA PRO A 245 -14.50 -3.97 21.49
C PRO A 245 -13.82 -5.01 20.60
N VAL A 246 -13.37 -6.15 21.14
CA VAL A 246 -12.81 -7.23 20.32
C VAL A 246 -13.96 -8.01 19.68
N GLN A 247 -14.08 -7.90 18.36
CA GLN A 247 -15.18 -8.45 17.55
C GLN A 247 -14.76 -9.60 16.63
N ILE A 248 -13.55 -10.13 16.80
CA ILE A 248 -12.97 -11.25 16.03
C ILE A 248 -13.89 -12.49 16.04
N ASP A 249 -14.54 -12.78 17.17
CA ASP A 249 -15.44 -13.92 17.37
C ASP A 249 -16.94 -13.56 17.22
N SER A 250 -17.25 -12.34 16.78
CA SER A 250 -18.64 -11.93 16.55
C SER A 250 -19.30 -12.83 15.49
N PRO A 251 -20.63 -13.04 15.55
CA PRO A 251 -21.34 -13.85 14.55
C PRO A 251 -21.09 -13.38 13.11
N LYS A 252 -21.04 -12.07 12.88
CA LYS A 252 -20.81 -11.48 11.54
C LYS A 252 -19.37 -11.66 11.07
N THR A 253 -18.39 -11.54 11.97
CA THR A 253 -16.97 -11.79 11.63
C THR A 253 -16.72 -13.25 11.27
N ARG A 254 -17.24 -14.19 12.08
CA ARG A 254 -17.16 -15.63 11.78
C ARG A 254 -17.89 -15.99 10.49
N GLN A 255 -19.01 -15.34 10.19
CA GLN A 255 -19.71 -15.54 8.92
C GLN A 255 -18.86 -15.10 7.73
N GLY A 256 -18.17 -13.96 7.81
CA GLY A 256 -17.25 -13.55 6.74
C GLY A 256 -16.09 -14.52 6.54
N MET A 257 -15.55 -15.07 7.62
CA MET A 257 -14.52 -16.13 7.55
C MET A 257 -15.06 -17.39 6.86
N ARG A 258 -16.32 -17.77 7.11
CA ARG A 258 -16.97 -18.88 6.41
C ARG A 258 -17.16 -18.62 4.93
N TYR A 259 -17.59 -17.43 4.51
CA TYR A 259 -17.69 -17.09 3.09
C TYR A 259 -16.34 -17.19 2.36
N TYR A 260 -15.25 -16.74 2.99
CA TYR A 260 -13.93 -16.94 2.41
C TYR A 260 -13.59 -18.43 2.27
N ARG A 261 -13.81 -19.22 3.33
CA ARG A 261 -13.52 -20.66 3.32
C ARG A 261 -14.37 -21.42 2.31
N GLU A 262 -15.64 -21.07 2.16
CA GLU A 262 -16.55 -21.65 1.17
C GLU A 262 -16.02 -21.45 -0.26
N LEU A 263 -15.53 -20.24 -0.59
CA LEU A 263 -14.89 -19.99 -1.87
C LEU A 263 -13.60 -20.81 -2.05
N ARG A 264 -12.76 -20.86 -1.01
CA ARG A 264 -11.50 -21.63 -1.00
C ARG A 264 -11.76 -23.12 -1.27
N GLU A 265 -12.71 -23.70 -0.55
CA GLU A 265 -13.13 -25.10 -0.67
C GLU A 265 -13.73 -25.38 -2.05
N LEU A 266 -14.57 -24.50 -2.57
CA LEU A 266 -15.15 -24.63 -3.90
C LEU A 266 -14.09 -24.62 -5.01
N LEU A 267 -13.04 -23.81 -4.86
CA LEU A 267 -11.92 -23.78 -5.78
C LEU A 267 -10.97 -24.98 -5.60
N GLY A 268 -11.00 -25.65 -4.45
CA GLY A 268 -10.16 -26.82 -4.17
C GLY A 268 -8.67 -26.49 -4.03
N VAL A 269 -8.34 -25.32 -3.46
CA VAL A 269 -6.99 -24.75 -3.45
C VAL A 269 -6.62 -24.17 -2.09
N ASP A 270 -5.38 -24.37 -1.66
CA ASP A 270 -4.90 -23.81 -0.38
C ASP A 270 -4.51 -22.33 -0.50
N ASN A 271 -4.01 -21.90 -1.67
CA ASN A 271 -3.63 -20.51 -1.92
C ASN A 271 -3.44 -20.23 -3.43
N LEU A 272 -4.35 -19.45 -4.03
CA LEU A 272 -4.23 -18.91 -5.38
C LEU A 272 -3.83 -17.44 -5.33
N TRP A 273 -2.54 -17.20 -5.12
CA TRP A 273 -1.97 -15.96 -5.61
C TRP A 273 -2.06 -15.97 -7.15
N GLU A 274 -2.43 -14.84 -7.74
CA GLU A 274 -2.26 -14.67 -9.18
C GLU A 274 -0.82 -15.06 -9.53
N THR A 275 -0.60 -16.00 -10.48
CA THR A 275 0.70 -16.01 -11.13
C THR A 275 0.75 -14.69 -11.90
N PRO A 276 1.64 -13.73 -11.58
CA PRO A 276 1.48 -12.25 -11.65
C PRO A 276 0.87 -11.53 -12.89
N ASN A 277 0.17 -12.24 -13.75
CA ASN A 277 -0.14 -11.94 -15.14
C ASN A 277 -1.29 -12.81 -15.71
N THR A 278 -1.98 -13.70 -14.96
CA THR A 278 -3.03 -14.54 -15.59
C THR A 278 -4.19 -13.72 -16.07
N PHE A 279 -4.71 -12.80 -15.26
CA PHE A 279 -5.81 -11.95 -15.71
C PHE A 279 -5.33 -10.94 -16.76
N LYS A 280 -4.17 -10.30 -16.55
CA LYS A 280 -3.54 -9.37 -17.52
C LYS A 280 -3.21 -10.01 -18.90
N ARG A 281 -3.14 -11.34 -18.99
CA ARG A 281 -2.97 -12.07 -20.26
C ARG A 281 -4.28 -12.67 -20.80
N GLY A 282 -5.42 -12.30 -20.23
CA GLY A 282 -6.73 -12.82 -20.63
C GLY A 282 -6.97 -14.29 -20.29
N LYS A 283 -6.25 -14.85 -19.30
CA LYS A 283 -6.33 -16.27 -18.91
C LYS A 283 -7.04 -16.51 -17.57
N CYS A 284 -7.65 -15.49 -16.99
CA CYS A 284 -8.43 -15.62 -15.75
C CYS A 284 -9.80 -14.99 -15.94
N ALA A 285 -10.86 -15.68 -15.52
CA ALA A 285 -12.24 -15.26 -15.74
C ALA A 285 -12.61 -14.06 -14.87
N MET A 286 -12.22 -14.07 -13.59
CA MET A 286 -12.46 -13.00 -12.64
C MET A 286 -11.20 -12.64 -11.85
N TYR A 287 -11.12 -11.40 -11.37
CA TYR A 287 -10.04 -10.94 -10.52
C TYR A 287 -10.52 -9.83 -9.59
N ILE A 288 -10.49 -10.07 -8.28
CA ILE A 288 -10.85 -9.06 -7.28
C ILE A 288 -9.62 -8.20 -7.01
N SER A 289 -9.72 -6.91 -7.30
CA SER A 289 -8.63 -5.97 -7.09
C SER A 289 -9.11 -4.53 -6.92
N GLU A 290 -8.18 -3.67 -6.52
CA GLU A 290 -8.37 -2.24 -6.35
C GLU A 290 -8.15 -1.47 -7.67
N ARG A 291 -8.56 -0.19 -7.71
CA ARG A 291 -8.47 0.64 -8.92
C ARG A 291 -7.04 0.83 -9.44
N GLN A 292 -6.00 0.73 -8.60
CA GLN A 292 -4.60 0.73 -9.05
C GLN A 292 -4.35 -0.33 -10.14
N TYR A 293 -5.14 -1.40 -10.17
CA TYR A 293 -5.06 -2.42 -11.21
C TYR A 293 -5.46 -1.92 -12.60
N VAL A 294 -6.32 -0.90 -12.72
CA VAL A 294 -6.67 -0.26 -14.01
C VAL A 294 -5.42 0.31 -14.69
N HIS A 295 -4.51 0.92 -13.93
CA HIS A 295 -3.23 1.37 -14.47
C HIS A 295 -2.46 0.20 -15.10
N GLN A 296 -2.39 -0.95 -14.43
CA GLN A 296 -1.70 -2.13 -14.97
C GLN A 296 -2.39 -2.67 -16.24
N MET A 297 -3.73 -2.71 -16.24
CA MET A 297 -4.52 -3.17 -17.39
C MET A 297 -4.32 -2.28 -18.63
N ASN A 298 -4.15 -0.97 -18.44
CA ASN A 298 -3.87 -0.04 -19.56
C ASN A 298 -2.46 -0.20 -20.16
N HIS A 299 -1.57 -0.97 -19.52
CA HIS A 299 -0.18 -1.18 -19.94
C HIS A 299 0.08 -2.62 -20.41
N VAL A 300 -0.97 -3.40 -20.67
CA VAL A 300 -0.87 -4.76 -21.22
C VAL A 300 -1.70 -4.87 -22.51
N ASP A 301 -1.33 -5.81 -23.37
CA ASP A 301 -2.03 -6.10 -24.62
C ASP A 301 -3.24 -7.03 -24.37
N PHE A 302 -4.21 -6.54 -23.60
CA PHE A 302 -5.45 -7.24 -23.30
C PHE A 302 -6.55 -6.24 -22.90
N ASP A 303 -7.53 -6.03 -23.78
CA ASP A 303 -8.62 -5.05 -23.59
C ASP A 303 -10.02 -5.69 -23.43
N ASP A 304 -10.13 -7.02 -23.55
CA ASP A 304 -11.41 -7.72 -23.35
C ASP A 304 -11.67 -8.03 -21.88
N TRP A 305 -11.86 -6.98 -21.10
CA TRP A 305 -12.23 -7.08 -19.69
C TRP A 305 -13.33 -6.08 -19.35
N GLN A 306 -14.01 -6.29 -18.23
CA GLN A 306 -15.04 -5.43 -17.69
C GLN A 306 -14.92 -5.42 -16.16
N THR A 307 -15.73 -4.59 -15.48
CA THR A 307 -15.78 -4.54 -14.01
C THR A 307 -17.21 -4.58 -13.50
N VAL A 308 -17.41 -5.19 -12.33
CA VAL A 308 -18.65 -5.14 -11.55
C VAL A 308 -18.35 -5.04 -10.06
N SER A 309 -19.34 -4.66 -9.27
CA SER A 309 -19.26 -4.68 -7.79
C SER A 309 -18.93 -6.08 -7.24
N LEU A 310 -18.43 -6.14 -6.00
CA LEU A 310 -18.34 -7.40 -5.26
C LEU A 310 -19.76 -7.94 -4.96
N PRO A 311 -19.95 -9.26 -4.90
CA PRO A 311 -21.25 -9.86 -4.60
C PRO A 311 -21.78 -9.41 -3.23
N ASN A 312 -23.11 -9.30 -3.14
CA ASN A 312 -23.80 -8.96 -1.91
C ASN A 312 -23.97 -10.20 -1.02
N PHE A 313 -23.65 -10.06 0.27
CA PHE A 313 -23.81 -11.15 1.23
C PHE A 313 -25.19 -11.08 1.88
N PRO A 314 -25.89 -12.21 2.08
CA PRO A 314 -27.13 -12.26 2.84
C PRO A 314 -27.00 -11.58 4.21
N GLY A 315 -27.78 -10.52 4.44
CA GLY A 315 -27.74 -9.71 5.67
C GLY A 315 -26.40 -9.01 5.92
N GLY A 316 -25.61 -8.82 4.87
CA GLY A 316 -24.32 -8.13 4.89
C GLY A 316 -24.42 -6.61 4.68
N LYS A 317 -23.28 -5.99 4.42
CA LYS A 317 -23.13 -4.57 4.08
C LYS A 317 -22.38 -4.42 2.77
N ASN A 318 -22.73 -3.42 1.96
CA ASN A 318 -21.96 -3.08 0.78
C ASN A 318 -20.74 -2.22 1.18
N ILE A 319 -19.72 -2.86 1.76
CA ILE A 319 -18.48 -2.21 2.18
C ILE A 319 -17.28 -2.98 1.63
N THR A 320 -16.23 -2.29 1.20
CA THR A 320 -14.96 -2.91 0.80
C THR A 320 -13.80 -2.37 1.62
N THR A 321 -12.76 -3.17 1.77
CA THR A 321 -11.50 -2.71 2.35
C THR A 321 -10.92 -1.61 1.47
N GLN A 322 -10.63 -0.46 2.08
CA GLN A 322 -9.93 0.62 1.39
C GLN A 322 -8.50 0.21 1.05
N ALA A 323 -8.09 0.42 -0.20
CA ALA A 323 -6.68 0.38 -0.60
C ALA A 323 -6.13 1.81 -0.63
N THR A 324 -5.13 2.12 0.19
CA THR A 324 -4.54 3.48 0.23
C THR A 324 -3.03 3.38 0.25
N ASP A 325 -2.42 4.28 -0.52
CA ASP A 325 -1.01 4.60 -0.37
C ASP A 325 -0.92 5.90 0.43
N LEU A 326 -0.20 5.85 1.55
CA LEU A 326 -0.11 6.90 2.56
C LEU A 326 1.27 7.55 2.49
N LEU A 327 1.28 8.88 2.47
CA LEU A 327 2.47 9.70 2.70
C LEU A 327 2.79 9.67 4.20
N CYS A 328 4.01 9.28 4.55
CA CYS A 328 4.46 9.18 5.93
C CYS A 328 5.79 9.91 6.11
N ILE A 329 6.03 10.43 7.32
CA ILE A 329 7.33 11.00 7.72
C ILE A 329 7.84 10.18 8.89
N HIS A 330 9.03 9.59 8.73
CA HIS A 330 9.64 8.75 9.76
C HIS A 330 10.12 9.62 10.94
N LYS A 331 10.03 9.12 12.18
CA LYS A 331 10.47 9.85 13.40
C LYS A 331 11.94 10.21 13.40
N ALA A 332 12.76 9.45 12.68
CA ALA A 332 14.19 9.75 12.51
C ALA A 332 14.47 10.92 11.54
N SER A 333 13.45 11.43 10.81
CA SER A 333 13.61 12.61 9.96
C SER A 333 13.94 13.84 10.80
N THR A 334 15.10 14.45 10.52
CA THR A 334 15.58 15.66 11.22
C THR A 334 15.39 16.93 10.40
N ASN A 335 14.63 16.88 9.31
CA ASN A 335 14.41 18.03 8.41
C ASN A 335 12.91 18.34 8.24
N PRO A 336 12.30 19.07 9.20
CA PRO A 336 10.89 19.44 9.15
C PRO A 336 10.52 20.26 7.90
N GLN A 337 11.45 21.09 7.40
CA GLN A 337 11.20 21.88 6.18
C GLN A 337 11.03 20.98 4.95
N ALA A 338 11.92 20.00 4.77
CA ALA A 338 11.78 19.04 3.67
C ALA A 338 10.50 18.22 3.78
N ALA A 339 10.10 17.82 5.00
CA ALA A 339 8.83 17.12 5.23
C ALA A 339 7.62 17.98 4.81
N ARG A 340 7.58 19.26 5.19
CA ARG A 340 6.49 20.19 4.78
C ARG A 340 6.43 20.38 3.27
N GLU A 341 7.57 20.63 2.63
CA GLU A 341 7.61 20.79 1.18
C GLU A 341 7.26 19.49 0.43
N TYR A 342 7.61 18.33 0.98
CA TYR A 342 7.22 17.04 0.41
C TYR A 342 5.69 16.84 0.47
N ILE A 343 5.07 17.06 1.63
CA ILE A 343 3.60 16.97 1.76
C ILE A 343 2.91 17.99 0.83
N ARG A 344 3.39 19.23 0.80
CA ARG A 344 2.86 20.27 -0.10
C ARG A 344 3.03 19.93 -1.58
N LEU A 345 4.13 19.31 -1.98
CA LEU A 345 4.30 18.91 -3.37
C LEU A 345 3.41 17.72 -3.72
N MET A 346 3.43 16.66 -2.92
CA MET A 346 2.74 15.40 -3.22
C MET A 346 1.20 15.55 -3.24
N LEU A 347 0.67 16.50 -2.47
CA LEU A 347 -0.75 16.84 -2.45
C LEU A 347 -1.09 18.06 -3.32
N SER A 348 -0.15 18.59 -4.12
CA SER A 348 -0.45 19.66 -5.08
C SER A 348 -1.35 19.16 -6.20
N ASP A 349 -2.07 20.08 -6.85
CA ASP A 349 -2.79 19.82 -8.10
C ASP A 349 -1.85 19.22 -9.16
N THR A 350 -0.61 19.67 -9.23
CA THR A 350 0.39 19.25 -10.21
C THR A 350 0.76 17.78 -10.08
N VAL A 351 0.90 17.27 -8.85
CA VAL A 351 1.17 15.84 -8.61
C VAL A 351 -0.12 15.01 -8.63
N GLN A 352 -1.21 15.52 -8.04
CA GLN A 352 -2.49 14.81 -8.00
C GLN A 352 -3.13 14.68 -9.39
N ASP A 353 -2.97 15.66 -10.29
CA ASP A 353 -3.38 15.56 -11.69
C ASP A 353 -2.46 14.63 -12.50
N TRP A 354 -1.17 14.56 -12.15
CA TRP A 354 -0.27 13.59 -12.78
C TRP A 354 -0.72 12.17 -12.47
N ILE A 355 -0.93 11.83 -11.19
CA ILE A 355 -1.39 10.49 -10.81
C ILE A 355 -2.81 10.21 -11.34
N ALA A 356 -3.66 11.24 -11.48
CA ALA A 356 -4.96 11.14 -12.12
C ALA A 356 -4.87 10.66 -13.57
N ARG A 357 -3.96 11.25 -14.38
CA ARG A 357 -3.74 10.87 -15.79
C ARG A 357 -3.23 9.45 -15.94
N GLU A 358 -2.38 9.02 -15.01
CA GLU A 358 -1.85 7.66 -14.96
C GLU A 358 -2.92 6.62 -14.57
N LYS A 359 -4.08 7.06 -14.05
CA LYS A 359 -5.16 6.20 -13.55
C LYS A 359 -4.70 5.21 -12.47
N TYR A 360 -3.69 5.57 -11.69
CA TYR A 360 -3.20 4.76 -10.59
C TYR A 360 -3.93 5.13 -9.29
N GLY A 361 -5.00 4.38 -9.01
CA GLY A 361 -5.88 4.65 -7.88
C GLY A 361 -6.75 5.89 -8.08
N ILE A 362 -7.37 6.40 -7.00
CA ILE A 362 -8.16 7.63 -7.00
C ILE A 362 -7.35 8.70 -6.23
N PRO A 363 -6.96 9.82 -6.88
CA PRO A 363 -6.36 10.97 -6.20
C PRO A 363 -7.15 11.40 -4.95
N ILE A 364 -6.46 11.81 -3.89
CA ILE A 364 -7.13 12.26 -2.66
C ILE A 364 -7.87 13.59 -2.85
N ARG A 365 -7.44 14.42 -3.82
CA ARG A 365 -8.15 15.62 -4.22
C ARG A 365 -9.35 15.27 -5.08
N LYS A 366 -10.54 15.77 -4.73
CA LYS A 366 -11.78 15.65 -5.49
C LYS A 366 -11.60 16.20 -6.90
N SER A 367 -11.03 17.40 -7.03
CA SER A 367 -10.76 18.05 -8.31
C SER A 367 -9.90 17.20 -9.26
N SER A 368 -8.87 16.51 -8.76
CA SER A 368 -8.02 15.61 -9.54
C SER A 368 -8.67 14.24 -9.75
N ALA A 369 -9.41 13.71 -8.76
CA ALA A 369 -10.08 12.42 -8.84
C ALA A 369 -11.07 12.35 -9.99
N PHE A 370 -11.90 13.39 -10.16
CA PHE A 370 -12.87 13.45 -11.25
C PHE A 370 -12.24 13.68 -12.63
N LYS A 371 -10.94 14.02 -12.71
CA LYS A 371 -10.17 13.97 -13.98
C LYS A 371 -9.67 12.56 -14.30
N SER A 372 -9.53 11.70 -13.28
CA SER A 372 -9.04 10.33 -13.44
C SER A 372 -10.16 9.35 -13.80
N LEU A 373 -11.37 9.58 -13.28
CA LEU A 373 -12.53 8.70 -13.43
C LEU A 373 -13.31 9.00 -14.72
N ASP A 374 -13.44 8.01 -15.58
CA ASP A 374 -14.31 8.09 -16.76
C ASP A 374 -15.71 7.55 -16.45
N LEU A 375 -16.65 8.45 -16.17
CA LEU A 375 -18.04 8.09 -15.86
C LEU A 375 -18.83 7.57 -17.07
N THR A 376 -18.31 7.74 -18.29
CA THR A 376 -18.95 7.23 -19.50
C THR A 376 -18.54 5.80 -19.83
N ASN A 377 -17.41 5.36 -19.28
CA ASN A 377 -16.92 3.99 -19.40
C ASN A 377 -17.43 3.15 -18.22
N PRO A 378 -18.31 2.14 -18.43
CA PRO A 378 -18.81 1.28 -17.35
C PRO A 378 -17.70 0.61 -16.53
N ARG A 379 -16.54 0.33 -17.16
CA ARG A 379 -15.35 -0.26 -16.51
C ARG A 379 -14.74 0.61 -15.41
N ASP A 380 -14.98 1.91 -15.48
CA ASP A 380 -14.37 2.88 -14.58
C ASP A 380 -15.42 3.58 -13.71
N ALA A 381 -16.64 3.77 -14.23
CA ALA A 381 -17.76 4.35 -13.51
C ALA A 381 -18.13 3.60 -12.22
N ILE A 382 -17.87 2.28 -12.14
CA ILE A 382 -18.09 1.50 -10.90
C ILE A 382 -17.25 2.04 -9.74
N PHE A 383 -16.00 2.45 -9.98
CA PHE A 383 -15.13 2.93 -8.91
C PHE A 383 -15.67 4.21 -8.28
N ALA A 384 -16.27 5.10 -9.09
CA ALA A 384 -16.93 6.31 -8.59
C ALA A 384 -18.12 5.98 -7.67
N ARG A 385 -18.91 4.94 -8.01
CA ARG A 385 -20.03 4.46 -7.18
C ARG A 385 -19.57 3.82 -5.87
N GLU A 386 -18.40 3.19 -5.90
CA GLU A 386 -17.85 2.48 -4.74
C GLU A 386 -17.02 3.37 -3.79
N ILE A 387 -16.78 4.66 -4.12
CA ILE A 387 -16.03 5.59 -3.25
C ILE A 387 -16.61 5.65 -1.84
N SER A 388 -17.94 5.74 -1.70
CA SER A 388 -18.60 5.84 -0.38
C SER A 388 -18.57 4.54 0.42
N ASN A 389 -18.24 3.42 -0.22
CA ASN A 389 -18.34 2.07 0.35
C ASN A 389 -16.99 1.57 0.88
N ILE A 390 -15.94 2.37 0.84
CA ILE A 390 -14.64 1.99 1.37
C ILE A 390 -14.63 2.06 2.90
N SER A 391 -13.82 1.23 3.55
CA SER A 391 -13.59 1.38 4.98
C SER A 391 -12.18 0.92 5.36
N ALA A 392 -11.62 1.61 6.36
CA ALA A 392 -10.34 1.32 6.99
C ALA A 392 -10.51 0.81 8.43
N GLU A 393 -11.75 0.52 8.86
CA GLU A 393 -12.11 0.09 10.24
C GLU A 393 -11.77 -1.38 10.52
N TYR A 394 -10.51 -1.73 10.31
CA TYR A 394 -9.98 -3.06 10.60
C TYR A 394 -8.68 -3.04 11.39
N ASN A 395 -8.16 -1.84 11.66
CA ASN A 395 -6.95 -1.66 12.43
C ASN A 395 -7.24 -1.85 13.93
N LEU A 396 -6.45 -2.70 14.59
CA LEU A 396 -6.51 -2.85 16.05
C LEU A 396 -5.79 -1.72 16.79
N LYS A 397 -5.18 -0.76 16.07
CA LYS A 397 -4.38 0.36 16.56
C LYS A 397 -3.13 -0.03 17.35
N TYR A 398 -2.77 -1.32 17.34
CA TYR A 398 -1.66 -1.85 18.15
C TYR A 398 -0.77 -2.78 17.32
N PRO A 399 0.46 -2.38 16.95
CA PRO A 399 1.26 -3.04 15.92
C PRO A 399 1.42 -4.55 16.12
N HIS A 400 1.91 -4.95 17.29
CA HIS A 400 2.16 -6.36 17.62
C HIS A 400 0.87 -7.18 17.69
N LEU A 401 -0.19 -6.61 18.26
CA LEU A 401 -1.49 -7.27 18.32
C LEU A 401 -2.10 -7.41 16.92
N THR A 402 -2.10 -6.34 16.12
CA THR A 402 -2.53 -6.34 14.72
C THR A 402 -1.84 -7.44 13.92
N GLN A 403 -0.51 -7.53 14.00
CA GLN A 403 0.23 -8.60 13.31
C GLN A 403 -0.18 -9.99 13.80
N THR A 404 -0.27 -10.19 15.12
CA THR A 404 -0.63 -11.48 15.71
C THR A 404 -2.03 -11.93 15.28
N ILE A 405 -3.01 -11.03 15.33
CA ILE A 405 -4.40 -11.34 14.96
C ILE A 405 -4.52 -11.59 13.46
N ILE A 406 -3.89 -10.78 12.61
CA ILE A 406 -3.95 -10.98 11.15
C ILE A 406 -3.28 -12.30 10.76
N GLN A 407 -2.15 -12.65 11.37
CA GLN A 407 -1.51 -13.95 11.17
C GLN A 407 -2.40 -15.10 11.66
N GLY A 408 -3.01 -14.97 12.84
CA GLY A 408 -3.91 -15.98 13.39
C GLY A 408 -5.15 -16.21 12.52
N ILE A 409 -5.79 -15.14 12.03
CA ILE A 409 -6.91 -15.25 11.09
C ILE A 409 -6.45 -15.88 9.79
N THR A 410 -5.31 -15.44 9.24
CA THR A 410 -4.78 -16.00 8.00
C THR A 410 -4.53 -17.50 8.12
N GLN A 411 -3.96 -17.98 9.23
CA GLN A 411 -3.78 -19.42 9.46
C GLN A 411 -5.11 -20.16 9.59
N MET A 412 -6.05 -19.63 10.37
CA MET A 412 -7.40 -20.20 10.51
C MET A 412 -8.13 -20.28 9.17
N LEU A 413 -7.94 -19.31 8.28
CA LEU A 413 -8.54 -19.29 6.95
C LEU A 413 -7.86 -20.27 5.97
N ASN A 414 -6.75 -20.89 6.34
CA ASN A 414 -6.01 -21.84 5.48
C ASN A 414 -6.20 -23.29 5.85
N ASP A 415 -6.42 -23.58 7.12
CA ASP A 415 -6.64 -24.95 7.56
C ASP A 415 -8.12 -25.24 7.81
N ASP A 416 -8.37 -26.47 8.28
CA ASP A 416 -9.70 -27.03 8.49
C ASP A 416 -10.15 -26.89 9.94
N ARG A 417 -9.47 -26.06 10.75
CA ARG A 417 -9.87 -25.85 12.14
C ARG A 417 -11.26 -25.24 12.22
N ASP A 418 -12.01 -25.57 13.28
CA ASP A 418 -13.33 -24.98 13.51
C ASP A 418 -13.22 -23.46 13.71
N ILE A 419 -13.91 -22.69 12.86
CA ILE A 419 -13.87 -21.22 12.88
C ILE A 419 -14.42 -20.69 14.20
N ASP A 420 -15.41 -21.35 14.79
CA ASP A 420 -16.05 -20.85 16.01
C ASP A 420 -15.10 -20.90 17.20
N GLN A 421 -14.46 -22.04 17.40
CA GLN A 421 -13.49 -22.22 18.46
C GLN A 421 -12.24 -21.37 18.22
N ALA A 422 -11.66 -21.41 17.02
CA ALA A 422 -10.44 -20.68 16.72
C ALA A 422 -10.61 -19.15 16.79
N ALA A 423 -11.74 -18.61 16.32
CA ALA A 423 -12.02 -17.19 16.44
C ALA A 423 -12.21 -16.77 17.91
N ARG A 424 -12.86 -17.60 18.75
CA ARG A 424 -13.00 -17.34 20.20
C ARG A 424 -11.64 -17.33 20.90
N ASP A 425 -10.78 -18.30 20.60
CA ASP A 425 -9.44 -18.38 21.21
C ASP A 425 -8.59 -17.15 20.84
N LEU A 426 -8.64 -16.74 19.57
CA LEU A 426 -7.93 -15.57 19.09
C LEU A 426 -8.51 -14.27 19.67
N ALA A 427 -9.83 -14.16 19.80
CA ALA A 427 -10.50 -13.05 20.46
C ALA A 427 -10.13 -12.96 21.95
N ASN A 428 -10.05 -14.09 22.65
CA ASN A 428 -9.63 -14.14 24.04
C ASN A 428 -8.18 -13.70 24.22
N LEU A 429 -7.28 -14.12 23.33
CA LEU A 429 -5.90 -13.62 23.29
C LEU A 429 -5.86 -12.09 23.14
N ALA A 430 -6.64 -11.53 22.21
CA ALA A 430 -6.71 -10.09 22.02
C ALA A 430 -7.23 -9.36 23.26
N ARG A 431 -8.33 -9.84 23.86
CA ARG A 431 -8.91 -9.26 25.09
C ARG A 431 -7.92 -9.29 26.25
N GLN A 432 -7.23 -10.41 26.45
CA GLN A 432 -6.21 -10.55 27.49
C GLN A 432 -5.03 -9.61 27.26
N TYR A 433 -4.54 -9.53 26.02
CA TYR A 433 -3.48 -8.60 25.65
C TYR A 433 -3.89 -7.16 25.98
N MET A 434 -5.07 -6.73 25.52
CA MET A 434 -5.57 -5.38 25.76
C MET A 434 -5.76 -5.07 27.26
N SER A 435 -6.22 -6.06 28.03
CA SER A 435 -6.37 -5.95 29.48
C SER A 435 -5.03 -5.78 30.21
N ILE A 436 -4.03 -6.60 29.88
CA ILE A 436 -2.69 -6.57 30.50
C ILE A 436 -2.03 -5.20 30.29
N TRP A 437 -2.14 -4.66 29.09
CA TRP A 437 -1.50 -3.41 28.69
C TRP A 437 -2.37 -2.16 28.92
N LYS A 438 -3.55 -2.30 29.55
CA LYS A 438 -4.52 -1.22 29.83
C LYS A 438 -4.83 -0.36 28.60
N MET A 439 -5.03 -1.03 27.47
CA MET A 439 -5.18 -0.43 26.16
C MET A 439 -6.59 0.12 25.98
N ALA A 440 -6.72 1.37 25.55
CA ALA A 440 -8.00 1.94 25.09
C ALA A 440 -8.30 1.50 23.65
N VAL A 441 -9.56 1.53 23.22
CA VAL A 441 -9.94 1.18 21.83
C VAL A 441 -10.23 2.42 21.02
#